data_AF-A0A7S0M594-F1
#
_entry.id   AF-A0A7S0M594-F1
#
_cell.length_a   1.000
_cell.length_b   1.000
_cell.length_c   1.000
_cell.angle_alpha   90.00
_cell.angle_beta   90.00
_cell.angle_gamma   90.00
#
_symmetry.space_group_name_H-M   'P 1'
#
loop_
_entity.id
_entity.type
_entity.pdbx_description
1 polymer ?
#
loop_
_entity_poly.entity_id
_entity_poly.type
_entity_poly.pdbx_seq_one_letter_code
_entity_poly.pdbx_strand_id
1 'polypeptide(L)'
;RRQALREFDQFAECAGFMDVSEEALGLLLDDDTLVSESEERVLKGVVRWMKAGAGGVIRGEILLRKIRFPFMSGTFLANEARALLPESAGLELLVLESGLLKGSGKPPQLWSGTELKYLDAAALVPRRGSGVKWADFSCGGEKKLAAGQRACSVSAHGKGFVCGGLR
;
A
#
# COMPACT_ATOMS: atom_id res chain seq x y z
N ARG A 1 11.69 -1.42 -15.01
CA ARG A 1 11.26 -1.92 -13.68
C ARG A 1 12.30 -1.68 -12.58
N ARG A 2 13.53 -2.23 -12.64
CA ARG A 2 14.53 -2.06 -11.56
C ARG A 2 14.87 -0.60 -11.23
N GLN A 3 14.98 0.26 -12.25
CA GLN A 3 15.22 1.69 -12.05
C GLN A 3 13.99 2.39 -11.44
N ALA A 4 12.80 2.17 -11.99
CA ALA A 4 11.54 2.69 -11.43
C ALA A 4 11.29 2.31 -9.96
N LEU A 5 11.80 1.14 -9.51
CA LEU A 5 11.75 0.77 -8.09
C LEU A 5 12.76 1.53 -7.23
N ARG A 6 13.91 1.97 -7.77
CA ARG A 6 14.93 2.70 -7.01
C ARG A 6 14.71 4.21 -6.99
N GLU A 7 14.05 4.72 -8.03
CA GLU A 7 13.88 6.14 -8.31
C GLU A 7 12.39 6.42 -8.56
N PHE A 8 11.50 5.89 -7.71
CA PHE A 8 10.05 5.98 -7.95
C PHE A 8 9.57 7.43 -8.01
N ASP A 9 10.05 8.30 -7.12
CA ASP A 9 9.62 9.70 -7.08
C ASP A 9 9.94 10.45 -8.38
N GLN A 10 11.15 10.26 -8.90
CA GLN A 10 11.58 10.84 -10.18
C GLN A 10 10.79 10.24 -11.34
N PHE A 11 10.58 8.93 -11.31
CA PHE A 11 9.79 8.23 -12.31
C PHE A 11 8.33 8.73 -12.33
N ALA A 12 7.70 8.91 -11.17
CA ALA A 12 6.32 9.39 -11.04
C ALA A 12 6.12 10.83 -11.55
N GLU A 13 7.20 11.61 -11.62
CA GLU A 13 7.20 12.97 -12.16
C GLU A 13 7.29 13.01 -13.70
N CYS A 14 7.90 11.99 -14.30
CA CYS A 14 8.13 11.89 -15.75
C CYS A 14 6.83 11.76 -16.56
N ALA A 15 6.85 12.26 -17.81
CA ALA A 15 5.71 12.15 -18.72
C ALA A 15 5.35 10.68 -19.01
N GLY A 16 6.36 9.84 -19.24
CA GLY A 16 6.18 8.41 -19.53
C GLY A 16 5.57 7.60 -18.38
N PHE A 17 5.44 8.17 -17.18
CA PHE A 17 4.70 7.53 -16.08
C PHE A 17 3.22 7.37 -16.42
N MET A 18 2.62 8.35 -17.12
CA MET A 18 1.19 8.34 -17.46
C MET A 18 0.83 7.23 -18.45
N ASP A 19 1.82 6.78 -19.23
CA ASP A 19 1.68 5.72 -20.22
C ASP A 19 1.84 4.32 -19.63
N VAL A 20 2.22 4.21 -18.35
CA VAL A 20 2.35 2.92 -17.65
C VAL A 20 0.97 2.27 -17.55
N SER A 21 0.90 0.96 -17.83
CA SER A 21 -0.34 0.20 -17.67
C SER A 21 -0.71 0.03 -16.18
N GLU A 22 -2.00 -0.13 -15.90
CA GLU A 22 -2.49 -0.35 -14.53
C GLU A 22 -1.81 -1.56 -13.88
N GLU A 23 -1.67 -2.66 -14.62
CA GLU A 23 -1.00 -3.88 -14.15
C GLU A 23 0.46 -3.63 -13.80
N ALA A 24 1.21 -2.93 -14.65
CA ALA A 24 2.61 -2.64 -14.41
C ALA A 24 2.80 -1.72 -13.19
N LEU A 25 1.92 -0.73 -13.02
CA LEU A 25 1.92 0.14 -11.85
C LEU A 25 1.54 -0.65 -10.58
N GLY A 26 0.55 -1.54 -10.66
CA GLY A 26 0.19 -2.45 -9.57
C GLY A 26 1.36 -3.33 -9.12
N LEU A 27 2.10 -3.91 -10.07
CA LEU A 27 3.30 -4.72 -9.81
C LEU A 27 4.48 -3.91 -9.24
N LEU A 28 4.52 -2.59 -9.47
CA LEU A 28 5.47 -1.69 -8.82
C LEU A 28 5.04 -1.40 -7.38
N LEU A 29 3.76 -1.12 -7.15
CA LEU A 29 3.22 -0.80 -5.83
C LEU A 29 3.19 -2.01 -4.88
N ASP A 30 3.09 -3.23 -5.39
CA ASP A 30 3.21 -4.45 -4.58
C ASP A 30 4.65 -4.75 -4.16
N ASP A 31 5.64 -4.13 -4.78
CA ASP A 31 7.05 -4.41 -4.52
C ASP A 31 7.53 -3.65 -3.27
N ASP A 32 7.88 -4.40 -2.22
CA ASP A 32 8.46 -3.86 -0.99
C ASP A 32 9.79 -3.14 -1.20
N THR A 33 10.48 -3.41 -2.31
CA THR A 33 11.75 -2.78 -2.65
C THR A 33 11.61 -1.42 -3.34
N LEU A 34 10.38 -0.97 -3.59
CA LEU A 34 10.11 0.38 -4.09
C LEU A 34 10.65 1.43 -3.10
N VAL A 35 11.50 2.32 -3.60
CA VAL A 35 12.13 3.40 -2.86
C VAL A 35 11.41 4.69 -3.21
N SER A 36 10.82 5.29 -2.19
CA SER A 36 10.17 6.60 -2.20
C SER A 36 10.57 7.33 -0.93
N GLU A 37 10.66 8.65 -0.98
CA GLU A 37 10.84 9.50 0.20
C GLU A 37 9.70 9.31 1.20
N SER A 38 8.47 9.12 0.71
CA SER A 38 7.29 8.96 1.55
C SER A 38 6.12 8.28 0.83
N GLU A 39 5.18 7.69 1.59
CA GLU A 39 3.95 7.12 0.99
C GLU A 39 3.02 8.22 0.44
N GLU A 40 3.11 9.46 0.95
CA GLU A 40 2.38 10.60 0.38
C GLU A 40 2.79 10.87 -1.06
N ARG A 41 4.09 10.77 -1.39
CA ARG A 41 4.55 10.92 -2.79
C ARG A 41 4.03 9.78 -3.66
N VAL A 42 4.01 8.55 -3.13
CA VAL A 42 3.42 7.40 -3.82
C VAL A 42 1.95 7.64 -4.13
N LEU A 43 1.16 8.06 -3.14
CA LEU A 43 -0.25 8.38 -3.33
C LEU A 43 -0.44 9.50 -4.36
N LYS A 44 0.29 10.62 -4.23
CA LYS A 44 0.19 11.76 -5.17
C LYS A 44 0.52 11.33 -6.60
N GLY A 45 1.55 10.52 -6.78
CA GLY A 45 1.91 9.93 -8.06
C GLY A 45 0.78 9.07 -8.63
N VAL A 46 0.26 8.12 -7.85
CA VAL A 46 -0.84 7.25 -8.29
C VAL A 46 -2.09 8.06 -8.64
N VAL A 47 -2.51 8.99 -7.80
CA VAL A 47 -3.69 9.85 -8.08
C VAL A 47 -3.47 10.68 -9.35
N ARG A 48 -2.26 11.20 -9.58
CA ARG A 48 -1.91 11.90 -10.84
C ARG A 48 -2.05 10.97 -12.05
N TRP A 49 -1.56 9.73 -11.94
CA TRP A 49 -1.71 8.71 -13.00
C TRP A 49 -3.16 8.30 -13.26
N MET A 50 -3.98 8.21 -12.21
CA MET A 50 -5.41 7.90 -12.31
C MET A 50 -6.16 9.02 -13.05
N LYS A 51 -5.84 10.29 -12.73
CA LYS A 51 -6.44 11.48 -13.36
C LYS A 51 -6.00 11.69 -14.81
N ALA A 52 -4.87 11.12 -15.22
CA ALA A 52 -4.40 11.16 -16.61
C ALA A 52 -5.15 10.19 -17.54
N GLY A 53 -6.14 9.45 -17.04
CA GLY A 53 -6.98 8.55 -17.83
C GLY A 53 -7.65 9.25 -19.02
N ALA A 54 -7.80 8.53 -20.13
CA ALA A 54 -8.46 9.04 -21.33
C ALA A 54 -9.95 9.34 -21.03
N GLY A 55 -10.40 10.55 -21.35
CA GLY A 55 -11.81 10.92 -21.26
C GLY A 55 -12.32 11.29 -19.86
N GLY A 56 -11.43 11.59 -18.90
CA GLY A 56 -11.82 12.06 -17.56
C GLY A 56 -12.39 10.97 -16.64
N VAL A 57 -12.36 9.71 -17.08
CA VAL A 57 -12.74 8.56 -16.23
C VAL A 57 -11.58 8.23 -15.30
N ILE A 58 -11.88 8.17 -14.00
CA ILE A 58 -10.93 7.73 -12.99
C ILE A 58 -10.66 6.23 -13.20
N ARG A 59 -9.43 5.88 -13.54
CA ARG A 59 -8.98 4.48 -13.71
C ARG A 59 -8.19 4.01 -12.51
N GLY A 60 -8.11 2.69 -12.30
CA GLY A 60 -7.19 2.06 -11.35
C GLY A 60 -7.49 2.32 -9.87
N GLU A 61 -8.76 2.42 -9.46
CA GLU A 61 -9.13 2.54 -8.04
C GLU A 61 -8.55 1.40 -7.18
N ILE A 62 -8.39 0.20 -7.77
CA ILE A 62 -7.76 -0.96 -7.12
C ILE A 62 -6.32 -0.65 -6.67
N LEU A 63 -5.61 0.26 -7.34
CA LEU A 63 -4.24 0.65 -6.99
C LEU A 63 -4.18 1.40 -5.66
N LEU A 64 -5.24 2.11 -5.29
CA LEU A 64 -5.29 2.84 -4.02
C LEU A 64 -5.29 1.89 -2.82
N ARG A 65 -5.72 0.64 -2.97
CA ARG A 65 -5.61 -0.39 -1.91
C ARG A 65 -4.17 -0.86 -1.68
N LYS A 66 -3.27 -0.60 -2.62
CA LYS A 66 -1.83 -0.93 -2.52
C LYS A 66 -1.02 0.17 -1.82
N ILE A 67 -1.66 1.30 -1.51
CA ILE A 67 -1.05 2.44 -0.81
C ILE A 67 -1.00 2.16 0.69
N ARG A 68 0.13 2.46 1.32
CA ARG A 68 0.35 2.12 2.74
C ARG A 68 0.04 3.33 3.62
N PHE A 69 -1.24 3.68 3.68
CA PHE A 69 -1.75 4.85 4.43
C PHE A 69 -1.22 4.98 5.87
N PRO A 70 -1.04 3.92 6.68
CA PRO A 70 -0.49 4.04 8.04
C PRO A 70 0.89 4.72 8.12
N PHE A 71 1.67 4.67 7.03
CA PHE A 71 3.01 5.27 6.98
C PHE A 71 2.99 6.75 6.55
N MET A 72 1.86 7.29 6.11
CA MET A 72 1.70 8.72 5.87
C MET A 72 1.60 9.50 7.18
N SER A 73 2.11 10.72 7.22
CA SER A 73 1.98 11.66 8.34
C SER A 73 0.51 11.85 8.75
N GLY A 74 0.28 12.01 10.06
CA GLY A 74 -1.07 12.18 10.60
C GLY A 74 -1.74 13.46 10.09
N THR A 75 -0.97 14.53 9.90
CA THR A 75 -1.43 15.78 9.29
C THR A 75 -1.92 15.58 7.86
N PHE A 76 -1.20 14.78 7.06
CA PHE A 76 -1.59 14.47 5.71
C PHE A 76 -2.85 13.62 5.64
N LEU A 77 -2.97 12.58 6.47
CA LEU A 77 -4.17 11.74 6.55
C LEU A 77 -5.41 12.56 6.94
N ALA A 78 -5.26 13.52 7.86
CA ALA A 78 -6.37 14.36 8.32
C ALA A 78 -6.80 15.42 7.30
N ASN A 79 -5.85 16.03 6.59
CA ASN A 79 -6.12 17.26 5.82
C ASN A 79 -6.08 17.06 4.29
N GLU A 80 -5.23 16.18 3.78
CA GLU A 80 -4.95 16.09 2.34
C GLU A 80 -5.46 14.78 1.72
N ALA A 81 -5.33 13.64 2.42
CA ALA A 81 -5.62 12.33 1.85
C ALA A 81 -7.07 12.24 1.33
N ARG A 82 -8.06 12.71 2.10
CA ARG A 82 -9.47 12.70 1.70
C ARG A 82 -9.74 13.50 0.43
N ALA A 83 -9.09 14.65 0.25
CA ALA A 83 -9.30 15.50 -0.92
C ALA A 83 -8.69 14.91 -2.22
N LEU A 84 -7.72 14.00 -2.07
CA LEU A 84 -7.05 13.35 -3.21
C LEU A 84 -7.77 12.09 -3.68
N LEU A 85 -8.48 11.41 -2.78
CA LEU A 85 -9.14 10.15 -3.07
C LEU A 85 -10.51 10.40 -3.71
N PRO A 86 -10.88 9.63 -4.74
CA PRO A 86 -12.23 9.68 -5.29
C PRO A 86 -13.23 9.09 -4.28
N GLU A 87 -14.38 9.76 -4.10
CA GLU A 87 -15.45 9.31 -3.19
C GLU A 87 -15.93 7.88 -3.52
N SER A 88 -15.92 7.52 -4.81
CA SER A 88 -16.30 6.19 -5.32
C SER A 88 -15.43 5.04 -4.81
N ALA A 89 -14.18 5.30 -4.39
CA ALA A 89 -13.25 4.23 -4.02
C ALA A 89 -13.53 3.64 -2.62
N GLY A 90 -14.40 4.26 -1.81
CA GLY A 90 -14.78 3.74 -0.49
C GLY A 90 -13.63 3.60 0.50
N LEU A 91 -12.58 4.42 0.37
CA LEU A 91 -11.35 4.33 1.16
C LEU A 91 -11.35 5.20 2.42
N GLU A 92 -12.46 5.89 2.71
CA GLU A 92 -12.54 6.79 3.87
C GLU A 92 -12.28 6.07 5.19
N LEU A 93 -12.79 4.85 5.31
CA LEU A 93 -12.59 4.00 6.48
C LEU A 93 -11.13 3.54 6.62
N LEU A 94 -10.43 3.31 5.50
CA LEU A 94 -9.00 2.99 5.49
C LEU A 94 -8.14 4.15 6.00
N VAL A 95 -8.42 5.36 5.53
CA VAL A 95 -7.71 6.58 5.97
C VAL A 95 -7.97 6.81 7.46
N LEU A 96 -9.22 6.61 7.91
CA LEU A 96 -9.60 6.76 9.31
C LEU A 96 -8.91 5.71 10.22
N GLU A 97 -8.94 4.42 9.86
CA GLU A 97 -8.22 3.37 10.60
C GLU A 97 -6.72 3.63 10.63
N SER A 98 -6.12 4.10 9.53
CA SER A 98 -4.71 4.47 9.47
C SER A 98 -4.36 5.61 10.43
N GLY A 99 -5.23 6.62 10.51
CA GLY A 99 -5.08 7.72 11.46
C GLY A 99 -5.16 7.27 12.92
N LEU A 100 -6.11 6.38 13.25
CA LEU A 100 -6.25 5.80 14.59
C LEU A 100 -5.03 4.94 14.96
N LEU A 101 -4.56 4.10 14.04
CA LEU A 101 -3.38 3.26 14.25
C LEU A 101 -2.14 4.12 14.54
N LYS A 102 -1.96 5.21 13.79
CA LYS A 102 -0.86 6.17 14.00
C LYS A 102 -1.00 6.94 15.33
N GLY A 103 -2.23 7.30 15.71
CA GLY A 103 -2.54 7.95 16.99
C GLY A 103 -2.39 7.04 18.22
N SER A 104 -2.36 5.71 18.03
CA SER A 104 -2.24 4.75 19.15
C SER A 104 -0.90 4.79 19.89
N GLY A 105 0.10 5.48 19.34
CA GLY A 105 1.46 5.52 19.90
C GLY A 105 2.22 4.20 19.81
N LYS A 106 1.61 3.14 19.26
CA LYS A 106 2.29 1.85 19.05
C LYS A 106 3.34 1.99 17.96
N PRO A 107 4.56 1.46 18.16
CA PRO A 107 5.56 1.41 17.11
C PRO A 107 5.09 0.49 15.96
N PRO A 108 5.50 0.73 14.70
CA PRO A 108 5.04 -0.03 13.53
C PRO A 108 5.17 -1.54 13.67
N GLN A 109 6.23 -2.02 14.31
CA GLN A 109 6.51 -3.45 14.52
C GLN A 109 5.41 -4.20 15.30
N LEU A 110 4.56 -3.47 16.02
CA LEU A 110 3.43 -4.00 16.79
C LEU A 110 2.07 -3.83 16.09
N TRP A 111 2.03 -3.21 14.92
CA TRP A 111 0.77 -3.00 14.18
C TRP A 111 0.18 -4.28 13.62
N SER A 112 1.02 -5.29 13.34
CA SER A 112 0.59 -6.60 12.88
C SER A 112 -0.36 -7.34 13.83
N GLY A 113 -0.34 -7.02 15.13
CA GLY A 113 -1.26 -7.55 16.13
C GLY A 113 -2.53 -6.70 16.33
N THR A 114 -2.74 -5.66 15.51
CA THR A 114 -3.92 -4.81 15.61
C THR A 114 -5.00 -5.35 14.67
N GLU A 115 -6.19 -5.61 15.22
CA GLU A 115 -7.36 -5.95 14.41
C GLU A 115 -7.75 -4.71 13.60
N LEU A 116 -7.52 -4.79 12.29
CA LEU A 116 -7.93 -3.77 11.33
C LEU A 116 -8.96 -4.41 10.41
N LYS A 117 -10.08 -3.73 10.19
CA LYS A 117 -11.18 -4.28 9.40
C LYS A 117 -10.97 -4.07 7.91
N TYR A 118 -10.28 -3.00 7.55
CA TYR A 118 -10.21 -2.56 6.16
C TYR A 118 -8.79 -2.63 5.58
N LEU A 119 -7.75 -2.51 6.42
CA LEU A 119 -6.35 -2.53 5.98
C LEU A 119 -5.83 -3.95 5.74
N ASP A 120 -5.34 -4.20 4.53
CA ASP A 120 -4.63 -5.44 4.21
C ASP A 120 -3.29 -5.52 4.96
N ALA A 121 -2.84 -6.73 5.31
CA ALA A 121 -1.57 -6.94 6.03
C ALA A 121 -0.36 -6.32 5.30
N ALA A 122 -0.37 -6.30 3.96
CA ALA A 122 0.68 -5.69 3.14
C ALA A 122 0.79 -4.16 3.34
N ALA A 123 -0.32 -3.49 3.70
CA ALA A 123 -0.33 -2.05 3.99
C ALA A 123 0.31 -1.71 5.35
N LEU A 124 0.57 -2.72 6.19
CA LEU A 124 1.22 -2.58 7.51
C LEU A 124 2.74 -2.77 7.44
N VAL A 125 3.28 -3.11 6.28
CA VAL A 125 4.73 -3.24 6.06
C VAL A 125 5.22 -1.95 5.44
N PRO A 126 6.29 -1.32 5.92
CA PRO A 126 6.82 -0.17 5.23
C PRO A 126 7.71 -0.61 4.06
N ARG A 127 7.88 0.28 3.08
CA ARG A 127 8.78 0.04 1.96
C ARG A 127 10.24 0.18 2.38
N ARG A 128 11.16 -0.37 1.57
CA ARG A 128 12.60 -0.51 1.86
C ARG A 128 13.36 0.81 2.12
N GLY A 129 12.74 1.98 1.94
CA GLY A 129 13.30 3.30 2.30
C GLY A 129 13.12 3.74 3.76
N SER A 130 12.26 3.05 4.52
CA SER A 130 11.87 3.43 5.89
C SER A 130 12.78 2.92 7.02
N GLY A 131 13.75 2.05 6.69
CA GLY A 131 14.63 1.41 7.68
C GLY A 131 14.03 0.23 8.45
N VAL A 132 12.77 -0.15 8.21
CA VAL A 132 12.10 -1.29 8.86
C VAL A 132 11.78 -2.36 7.82
N LYS A 133 12.09 -3.63 8.09
CA LYS A 133 11.84 -4.79 7.22
C LYS A 133 10.64 -5.58 7.75
N TRP A 134 9.95 -6.33 6.87
CA TRP A 134 8.89 -7.26 7.30
C TRP A 134 9.34 -8.24 8.39
N ALA A 135 10.60 -8.67 8.34
CA ALA A 135 11.20 -9.54 9.36
C ALA A 135 11.29 -8.90 10.76
N ASP A 136 11.13 -7.57 10.87
CA ASP A 136 11.18 -6.84 12.13
C ASP A 136 9.80 -6.75 12.81
N PHE A 137 8.73 -7.27 12.19
CA PHE A 137 7.39 -7.32 12.75
C PHE A 137 7.21 -8.55 13.64
N SER A 138 6.39 -8.45 14.69
CA SER A 138 6.19 -9.52 15.69
C SER A 138 5.66 -10.85 15.13
N CYS A 139 5.15 -10.87 13.90
CA CYS A 139 4.72 -12.05 13.15
C CYS A 139 5.53 -12.31 11.86
N GLY A 140 6.57 -11.51 11.62
CA GLY A 140 7.36 -11.45 10.38
C GLY A 140 8.37 -12.59 10.28
N GLY A 141 7.87 -13.81 10.09
CA GLY A 141 8.70 -15.00 10.22
C GLY A 141 8.39 -16.14 9.24
N GLU A 142 7.94 -15.90 8.01
CA GLU A 142 8.08 -16.91 6.94
C GLU A 142 8.52 -16.32 5.59
N LYS A 143 9.38 -17.08 4.92
CA LYS A 143 10.24 -16.73 3.77
C LYS A 143 9.48 -16.29 2.51
N LYS A 144 10.18 -15.51 1.69
CA LYS A 144 9.94 -15.25 0.25
C LYS A 144 9.16 -16.37 -0.43
N LEU A 145 7.95 -16.05 -0.90
CA LEU A 145 7.25 -16.84 -1.90
C LEU A 145 8.14 -16.94 -3.15
N ALA A 146 8.33 -18.16 -3.66
CA ALA A 146 8.94 -18.36 -4.97
C ALA A 146 8.04 -17.75 -6.05
N ALA A 147 8.64 -17.23 -7.11
CA ALA A 147 7.91 -16.62 -8.23
C ALA A 147 6.86 -17.60 -8.79
N GLY A 148 5.58 -17.25 -8.68
CA GLY A 148 4.44 -18.05 -9.16
C GLY A 148 3.44 -18.51 -8.09
N GLN A 149 3.70 -18.30 -6.79
CA GLN A 149 2.74 -18.63 -5.73
C GLN A 149 1.83 -17.44 -5.41
N ARG A 150 0.50 -17.60 -5.57
CA ARG A 150 -0.49 -16.66 -5.01
C ARG A 150 -0.51 -16.84 -3.49
N ALA A 151 -0.60 -15.73 -2.76
CA ALA A 151 -0.52 -15.72 -1.30
C ALA A 151 -1.53 -16.68 -0.65
N CYS A 152 -1.01 -17.68 0.06
CA CYS A 152 -1.74 -18.44 1.07
C CYS A 152 -0.87 -18.53 2.32
N SER A 153 -0.90 -17.50 3.16
CA SER A 153 -1.02 -17.69 4.61
C SER A 153 -1.26 -16.36 5.31
N VAL A 154 -2.47 -16.28 5.87
CA VAL A 154 -2.82 -15.45 7.01
C VAL A 154 -2.65 -16.34 8.23
N SER A 155 -2.05 -15.85 9.31
CA SER A 155 -2.45 -16.32 10.64
C SER A 155 -2.35 -15.19 11.67
N ALA A 156 -3.49 -14.54 11.86
CA ALA A 156 -3.93 -14.11 13.17
C ALA A 156 -4.26 -15.38 13.99
N HIS A 157 -3.53 -15.60 15.10
CA HIS A 157 -4.11 -16.35 16.21
C HIS A 157 -5.04 -15.36 16.96
N GLY A 158 -6.33 -15.61 17.14
CA GLY A 158 -7.04 -16.86 16.91
C GLY A 158 -8.53 -16.65 16.61
N LYS A 159 -9.10 -17.72 16.06
CA LYS A 159 -10.48 -17.89 15.57
C LYS A 159 -10.69 -17.48 14.11
N GLY A 160 -9.96 -18.17 13.25
CA GLY A 160 -10.55 -19.08 12.26
C GLY A 160 -10.98 -18.48 10.92
N PHE A 161 -10.31 -18.89 9.84
CA PHE A 161 -10.94 -19.15 8.56
C PHE A 161 -10.36 -20.41 7.92
N VAL A 162 -11.24 -21.26 7.41
CA VAL A 162 -10.97 -22.55 6.77
C VAL A 162 -10.70 -22.30 5.29
N CYS A 163 -9.56 -22.76 4.77
CA CYS A 163 -9.29 -22.80 3.33
C CYS A 163 -9.89 -24.06 2.71
N GLY A 164 -10.93 -23.91 1.89
CA GLY A 164 -11.36 -24.94 0.94
C GLY A 164 -10.56 -24.78 -0.35
N GLY A 165 -9.60 -25.67 -0.59
CA GLY A 165 -8.89 -25.75 -1.86
C GLY A 165 -9.75 -26.48 -2.91
N LEU A 166 -9.86 -25.91 -4.10
CA LEU A 166 -10.23 -26.65 -5.30
C LEU A 166 -8.96 -26.93 -6.10
N ARG A 167 -8.82 -28.21 -6.46
CA ARG A 167 -7.74 -28.82 -7.27
C ARG A 167 -7.65 -28.21 -8.66
#